data_AF-A0A920N1S2-F1
#
_entry.id   AF-A0A920N1S2-F1
#
_cell.length_a   1.000
_cell.length_b   1.000
_cell.length_c   1.000
_cell.angle_alpha   90.00
_cell.angle_beta   90.00
_cell.angle_gamma   90.00
#
_symmetry.space_group_name_H-M   'P 1'
#
loop_
_entity.id
_entity.type
_entity.pdbx_description
1 polymer ?
#
loop_
_entity_poly.entity_id
_entity_poly.type
_entity_poly.pdbx_seq_one_letter_code
_entity_poly.pdbx_strand_id
1 'polypeptide(L)'
;MGPQPRTGRRAGDLRHPRPKTHAKISLVVRRKPGGIRRYVHFGTGKYNENTARLYTDISYLTADDDLGGDGATFFNTITGYTQPRRFSLIEAAPIGLRDRLLELIAAQTERKRQGQPARILAKMNSWSIHG
;
A
#
# COMPACT_ATOMS: atom_id res chain seq x y z
N MET A 1 -40.85 40.33 2.78
CA MET A 1 -40.93 39.39 3.93
C MET A 1 -42.15 38.51 3.70
N GLY A 2 -42.13 37.17 3.74
CA GLY A 2 -41.13 36.25 4.26
C GLY A 2 -40.77 35.13 3.26
N PRO A 3 -39.83 34.25 3.65
CA PRO A 3 -39.14 33.34 2.75
C PRO A 3 -39.99 32.10 2.42
N GLN A 4 -39.96 31.67 1.16
CA GLN A 4 -40.41 30.34 0.77
C GLN A 4 -39.51 29.27 1.43
N PRO A 5 -40.07 28.16 1.92
CA PRO A 5 -39.27 27.09 2.49
C PRO A 5 -38.48 26.42 1.37
N ARG A 6 -37.16 26.63 1.35
CA ARG A 6 -36.23 25.75 0.64
C ARG A 6 -36.28 24.42 1.36
N THR A 7 -37.00 23.47 0.80
CA THR A 7 -36.95 22.05 1.17
C THR A 7 -35.53 21.56 0.93
N GLY A 8 -34.70 21.69 1.96
CA GLY A 8 -33.42 21.03 2.05
C GLY A 8 -33.67 19.53 2.06
N ARG A 9 -33.63 18.90 0.88
CA ARG A 9 -33.19 17.51 0.80
C ARG A 9 -31.77 17.52 1.36
N ARG A 10 -31.62 17.14 2.63
CA ARG A 10 -30.35 16.64 3.14
C ARG A 10 -30.04 15.43 2.26
N ALA A 11 -29.13 15.62 1.30
CA ALA A 11 -28.56 14.54 0.53
C ALA A 11 -28.05 13.53 1.56
N GLY A 12 -28.59 12.32 1.44
CA GLY A 12 -28.39 11.24 2.37
C GLY A 12 -26.92 11.05 2.71
N ASP A 13 -26.71 10.79 3.98
CA ASP A 13 -25.55 10.14 4.56
C ASP A 13 -25.25 8.82 3.80
N LEU A 14 -24.62 8.93 2.64
CA LEU A 14 -23.96 7.81 1.95
C LEU A 14 -22.48 7.84 2.32
N ARG A 15 -22.19 7.71 3.62
CA ARG A 15 -20.84 7.38 4.09
C ARG A 15 -20.53 5.94 3.69
N HIS A 16 -20.14 5.73 2.44
CA HIS A 16 -19.41 4.52 2.07
C HIS A 16 -18.17 4.44 2.99
N PRO A 17 -17.97 3.33 3.73
CA PRO A 17 -16.83 3.21 4.60
C PRO A 17 -15.56 3.30 3.77
N ARG A 18 -14.70 4.28 4.09
CA ARG A 18 -13.38 4.37 3.45
C ARG A 18 -12.56 3.13 3.84
N PRO A 19 -11.91 2.46 2.88
CA PRO A 19 -11.06 1.33 3.20
C PRO A 19 -9.99 1.75 4.20
N LYS A 20 -9.78 0.92 5.22
CA LYS A 20 -8.74 1.17 6.23
C LYS A 20 -7.38 0.97 5.57
N THR A 21 -6.53 1.99 5.62
CA THR A 21 -5.14 1.86 5.16
C THR A 21 -4.33 1.16 6.24
N HIS A 22 -3.77 -0.02 5.92
CA HIS A 22 -2.91 -0.78 6.83
C HIS A 22 -1.42 -0.74 6.47
N ALA A 23 -1.06 -0.20 5.30
CA ALA A 23 0.32 -0.02 4.91
C ALA A 23 1.02 1.00 5.83
N LYS A 24 2.28 0.74 6.20
CA LYS A 24 3.12 1.70 6.93
C LYS A 24 4.19 2.20 5.98
N ILE A 25 3.86 3.33 5.37
CA ILE A 25 4.70 4.00 4.39
C ILE A 25 4.89 5.43 4.85
N SER A 26 6.11 5.95 4.76
CA SER A 26 6.40 7.37 4.99
C SER A 26 7.23 7.90 3.83
N LEU A 27 6.85 9.06 3.31
CA LEU A 27 7.49 9.69 2.16
C LEU A 27 7.98 11.08 2.55
N VAL A 28 9.27 11.34 2.35
CA VAL A 28 9.87 12.66 2.46
C VAL A 28 10.26 13.13 1.06
N VAL A 29 9.69 14.27 0.65
CA VAL A 29 9.99 14.91 -0.63
C VAL A 29 10.87 16.12 -0.37
N ARG A 30 12.09 16.10 -0.91
CA ARG A 30 13.08 17.17 -0.73
C ARG A 30 13.42 17.81 -2.06
N ARG A 31 13.30 19.13 -2.16
CA ARG A 31 13.81 19.91 -3.28
C ARG A 31 15.34 20.05 -3.16
N LYS A 32 16.05 19.73 -4.23
CA LYS A 32 17.50 19.91 -4.41
C LYS A 32 17.74 20.80 -5.65
N PRO A 33 18.94 21.39 -5.81
CA PRO A 33 19.26 22.20 -6.99
C PRO A 33 19.00 21.48 -8.33
N GLY A 34 19.23 20.15 -8.37
CA GLY A 34 18.99 19.32 -9.55
C GLY A 34 17.60 18.67 -9.66
N GLY A 35 16.62 19.07 -8.83
CA GLY A 35 15.25 18.55 -8.91
C GLY A 35 14.70 18.01 -7.58
N ILE A 36 13.70 17.13 -7.68
CA ILE A 36 13.02 16.53 -6.51
C ILE A 36 13.70 15.21 -6.17
N ARG A 37 14.05 15.02 -4.89
CA ARG A 37 14.46 13.72 -4.35
C ARG A 37 13.38 13.20 -3.41
N ARG A 38 13.09 11.91 -3.51
CA ARG A 38 12.15 11.20 -2.63
C ARG A 38 12.93 10.24 -1.75
N TYR A 39 12.57 10.20 -0.47
CA TYR A 39 13.01 9.19 0.48
C TYR A 39 11.78 8.49 0.99
N VAL A 40 11.73 7.18 0.86
CA VAL A 40 10.56 6.37 1.23
C VAL A 40 10.96 5.31 2.24
N HIS A 41 10.13 5.17 3.27
CA HIS A 41 10.23 4.12 4.25
C HIS A 41 9.03 3.17 4.11
N PHE A 42 9.29 1.87 4.12
CA PHE A 42 8.30 0.80 4.18
C PHE A 42 8.50 -0.03 5.45
N GLY A 43 7.44 -0.21 6.24
CA GLY A 43 7.49 -0.97 7.50
C GLY A 43 6.42 -2.04 7.63
N THR A 44 6.73 -3.13 8.35
CA THR A 44 5.73 -4.11 8.78
C THR A 44 4.96 -3.66 10.03
N GLY A 45 5.63 -2.88 10.87
CA GLY A 45 5.16 -2.38 12.16
C GLY A 45 4.51 -1.02 12.12
N LYS A 46 3.81 -0.66 13.20
CA LYS A 46 3.28 0.70 13.38
C LYS A 46 4.36 1.65 13.87
N TYR A 47 4.25 2.93 13.51
CA TYR A 47 5.07 4.03 14.04
C TYR A 47 4.65 4.42 15.48
N ASN A 48 4.75 3.48 16.43
CA ASN A 48 4.49 3.76 17.84
C ASN A 48 5.68 3.27 18.67
N GLU A 49 6.42 4.23 19.22
CA GLU A 49 7.66 4.01 19.99
C GLU A 49 7.45 3.07 21.19
N ASN A 50 6.30 3.13 21.86
CA ASN A 50 6.00 2.27 23.01
C ASN A 50 5.89 0.79 22.59
N THR A 51 5.34 0.53 21.40
CA THR A 51 5.18 -0.82 20.88
C THR A 51 6.40 -1.31 20.10
N ALA A 52 7.24 -0.41 19.59
CA ALA A 52 8.42 -0.74 18.80
C ALA A 52 9.46 -1.57 19.58
N ARG A 53 9.48 -1.46 20.92
CA ARG A 53 10.33 -2.29 21.79
C ARG A 53 9.77 -3.68 22.04
N LEU A 54 8.47 -3.88 21.82
CA LEU A 54 7.75 -5.11 22.16
C LEU A 54 7.51 -6.00 20.94
N TYR A 55 7.42 -5.43 19.74
CA TYR A 55 7.23 -6.16 18.49
C TYR A 55 8.48 -6.16 17.62
N THR A 56 8.78 -7.30 17.02
CA THR A 56 9.82 -7.40 15.99
C THR A 56 9.25 -7.06 14.64
N ASP A 57 9.75 -5.97 14.05
CA ASP A 57 9.33 -5.46 12.75
C ASP A 57 10.51 -5.25 11.81
N ILE A 58 10.23 -5.28 10.52
CA ILE A 58 11.21 -4.96 9.46
C ILE A 58 10.93 -3.54 8.98
N SER A 59 12.02 -2.77 8.81
CA SER A 59 12.02 -1.40 8.31
C SER A 59 12.95 -1.28 7.11
N TYR A 60 12.46 -0.71 6.01
CA TYR A 60 13.23 -0.51 4.78
C TYR A 60 13.17 0.96 4.35
N LEU A 61 14.28 1.68 4.48
CA LEU A 61 14.41 3.08 4.09
C LEU A 61 15.28 3.17 2.83
N THR A 62 14.78 3.84 1.79
CA THR A 62 15.48 3.98 0.53
C THR A 62 15.25 5.34 -0.12
N ALA A 63 16.16 5.70 -1.04
CA ALA A 63 16.02 6.84 -1.94
C ALA A 63 16.06 6.38 -3.41
N ASP A 64 15.71 5.12 -3.66
CA ASP A 64 15.48 4.57 -5.00
C ASP A 64 14.33 5.32 -5.69
N ASP A 65 14.54 5.70 -6.96
CA ASP A 65 13.64 6.61 -7.65
C ASP A 65 12.31 5.93 -8.04
N ASP A 66 12.32 4.63 -8.37
CA ASP A 66 11.12 3.85 -8.69
C ASP A 66 10.28 3.60 -7.44
N LEU A 67 10.90 3.14 -6.35
CA LEU A 67 10.21 2.97 -5.06
C LEU A 67 9.71 4.30 -4.48
N GLY A 68 10.47 5.38 -4.67
CA GLY A 68 10.03 6.73 -4.31
C GLY A 68 8.84 7.20 -5.15
N GLY A 69 8.82 6.88 -6.44
CA GLY A 69 7.70 7.13 -7.35
C GLY A 69 6.45 6.35 -6.97
N ASP A 70 6.60 5.08 -6.64
CA ASP A 70 5.53 4.22 -6.15
C ASP A 70 4.95 4.74 -4.83
N GLY A 71 5.81 5.16 -3.89
CA GLY A 71 5.37 5.79 -2.64
C GLY A 71 4.52 7.05 -2.89
N ALA A 72 4.91 7.91 -3.84
CA ALA A 72 4.12 9.08 -4.20
C ALA A 72 2.77 8.69 -4.82
N THR A 73 2.77 7.72 -5.73
CA THR A 73 1.55 7.18 -6.36
C THR A 73 0.61 6.58 -5.31
N PHE A 74 1.15 5.89 -4.31
CA PHE A 74 0.39 5.31 -3.21
C PHE A 74 -0.35 6.40 -2.43
N PHE A 75 0.36 7.46 -2.02
CA PHE A 75 -0.26 8.57 -1.31
C PHE A 75 -1.34 9.27 -2.15
N ASN A 76 -1.07 9.54 -3.43
CA ASN A 76 -2.06 10.14 -4.33
C ASN A 76 -3.32 9.29 -4.50
N THR A 77 -3.17 7.97 -4.47
CA THR A 77 -4.29 7.03 -4.60
C THR A 77 -5.17 7.03 -3.35
N ILE A 78 -4.57 6.96 -2.15
CA ILE A 78 -5.36 6.89 -0.90
C ILE A 78 -6.01 8.22 -0.52
N THR A 79 -5.48 9.36 -0.99
CA THR A 79 -6.10 10.68 -0.80
C THR A 79 -7.14 11.01 -1.88
N GLY A 80 -7.32 10.15 -2.88
CA GLY A 80 -8.31 10.33 -3.94
C GLY A 80 -7.89 11.31 -5.04
N TYR A 81 -6.60 11.66 -5.14
CA TYR A 81 -6.11 12.54 -6.21
C TYR A 81 -6.02 11.84 -7.56
N THR A 82 -5.81 10.52 -7.58
CA THR A 82 -5.64 9.75 -8.82
C THR A 82 -6.34 8.40 -8.75
N GLN A 83 -6.83 7.90 -9.89
CA GLN A 83 -7.23 6.49 -9.99
C GLN A 83 -6.05 5.57 -9.66
N PRO A 84 -6.30 4.42 -9.02
CA PRO A 84 -5.23 3.49 -8.69
C PRO A 84 -4.53 3.00 -9.97
N ARG A 85 -3.25 3.33 -10.11
CA ARG A 85 -2.39 2.80 -11.18
C ARG A 85 -1.58 1.63 -10.65
N ARG A 86 -1.15 0.74 -11.55
CA ARG A 86 -0.13 -0.25 -11.21
C ARG A 86 1.13 0.48 -10.77
N PHE A 87 1.69 0.01 -9.66
CA PHE A 87 3.01 0.41 -9.18
C PHE A 87 4.09 -0.25 -10.02
N SER A 88 5.31 0.27 -9.93
CA SER A 88 6.47 -0.19 -10.70
C SER A 88 7.11 -1.41 -10.03
N LEU A 89 7.27 -1.36 -8.71
CA LEU A 89 8.00 -2.35 -7.92
C LEU A 89 7.22 -2.87 -6.71
N ILE A 90 6.31 -2.08 -6.13
CA ILE A 90 5.48 -2.54 -5.01
C ILE A 90 4.14 -3.13 -5.48
N GLU A 91 3.44 -3.84 -4.60
CA GLU A 91 2.06 -4.27 -4.82
C GLU A 91 1.23 -3.88 -3.59
N ALA A 92 -0.02 -3.44 -3.78
CA ALA A 92 -0.85 -2.97 -2.67
C ALA A 92 -2.31 -3.39 -2.79
N ALA A 93 -2.83 -4.08 -1.77
CA ALA A 93 -4.23 -4.47 -1.72
C ALA A 93 -5.18 -3.25 -1.83
N PRO A 94 -6.34 -3.39 -2.49
CA PRO A 94 -6.85 -4.62 -3.14
C PRO A 94 -6.30 -4.85 -4.57
N ILE A 95 -5.34 -4.06 -5.04
CA ILE A 95 -4.92 -4.02 -6.44
C ILE A 95 -3.60 -4.76 -6.63
N GLY A 96 -3.58 -5.75 -7.52
CA GLY A 96 -2.35 -6.42 -7.97
C GLY A 96 -1.73 -7.41 -6.97
N LEU A 97 -1.84 -7.19 -5.65
CA LEU A 97 -1.19 -8.05 -4.65
C LEU A 97 -1.59 -9.53 -4.74
N ARG A 98 -2.88 -9.83 -4.92
CA ARG A 98 -3.35 -11.22 -5.06
C ARG A 98 -2.80 -11.86 -6.33
N ASP A 99 -2.92 -11.18 -7.46
CA ASP A 99 -2.47 -11.69 -8.75
C ASP A 99 -0.96 -11.93 -8.72
N ARG A 100 -0.20 -11.00 -8.15
CA ARG A 100 1.24 -11.13 -7.98
C ARG A 100 1.63 -12.33 -7.11
N LEU A 101 0.93 -12.55 -5.99
CA LEU A 101 1.18 -13.72 -5.15
C LEU A 101 0.93 -15.03 -5.91
N LEU A 102 -0.16 -15.09 -6.69
CA LEU A 102 -0.47 -16.26 -7.52
C LEU A 102 0.58 -16.49 -8.61
N GLU A 103 1.04 -15.41 -9.27
CA GLU A 103 2.14 -15.47 -10.24
C GLU A 103 3.43 -16.04 -9.61
N LEU A 104 3.80 -15.57 -8.41
CA LEU A 104 4.99 -16.04 -7.71
C LEU A 104 4.88 -17.52 -7.31
N ILE A 105 3.70 -17.97 -6.87
CA ILE A 105 3.43 -19.37 -6.56
C ILE A 105 3.52 -20.23 -7.82
N ALA A 106 2.92 -19.78 -8.93
CA ALA A 106 2.98 -20.46 -10.21
C ALA A 106 4.43 -20.58 -10.71
N ALA A 107 5.22 -19.51 -10.59
CA ALA A 107 6.64 -19.51 -10.97
C ALA A 107 7.46 -20.54 -10.17
N GLN A 108 7.25 -20.66 -8.85
CA GLN A 108 7.92 -21.70 -8.06
C GLN A 108 7.45 -23.11 -8.43
N THR A 109 6.17 -23.27 -8.75
CA THR A 109 5.60 -24.54 -9.21
C THR A 109 6.26 -25.00 -10.51
N GLU A 110 6.44 -24.09 -11.46
CA GLU A 110 7.06 -24.38 -12.75
C GLU A 110 8.55 -24.73 -12.60
N ARG A 111 9.30 -23.98 -11.77
CA ARG A 111 10.69 -24.34 -11.44
C ARG A 111 10.79 -25.77 -10.91
N LYS A 112 9.89 -26.16 -10.01
CA LYS A 112 9.90 -27.52 -9.46
C LYS A 112 9.60 -28.58 -10.51
N ARG A 113 8.64 -28.33 -11.41
CA ARG A 113 8.31 -29.22 -12.54
C ARG A 113 9.48 -29.43 -13.48
N GLN A 114 10.30 -28.40 -13.68
CA GLN A 114 11.53 -28.46 -14.48
C GLN A 114 12.72 -29.10 -13.74
N GLY A 115 12.50 -29.71 -12.57
CA GLY A 115 13.56 -30.33 -11.77
C GLY A 115 14.48 -29.34 -11.05
N GLN A 116 14.17 -28.04 -11.08
CA GLN A 116 14.99 -27.02 -10.41
C GLN A 116 14.65 -26.92 -8.91
N PRO A 117 15.58 -26.40 -8.08
CA PRO A 117 15.26 -26.02 -6.71
C PRO A 117 14.14 -24.97 -6.68
N ALA A 118 13.12 -25.22 -5.86
CA ALA A 118 11.98 -24.33 -5.68
C ALA A 118 11.64 -24.23 -4.19
N ARG A 119 11.31 -23.02 -3.73
CA ARG A 119 10.97 -22.76 -2.33
C ARG A 119 10.03 -21.57 -2.21
N ILE A 120 9.03 -21.70 -1.36
CA ILE A 120 8.23 -20.57 -0.87
C ILE A 120 8.50 -20.44 0.62
N LEU A 121 8.91 -19.26 1.06
CA LEU A 121 9.04 -18.93 2.47
C LEU A 121 8.15 -17.72 2.75
N ALA A 122 7.24 -17.86 3.71
CA ALA A 122 6.33 -16.79 4.10
C ALA A 122 6.31 -16.67 5.62
N LYS A 123 6.55 -15.45 6.12
CA LYS A 123 6.41 -15.11 7.53
C LYS A 123 5.34 -14.05 7.69
N MET A 124 4.33 -14.37 8.51
CA MET A 124 3.15 -13.54 8.73
C MET A 124 2.56 -13.84 10.08
N ASN A 125 1.71 -12.93 10.57
CA ASN A 125 1.01 -13.10 11.85
C ASN A 125 -0.17 -14.07 11.73
N SER A 126 -0.84 -14.09 10.58
CA SER A 126 -1.94 -15.00 10.28
C SER A 126 -2.05 -15.26 8.79
N TRP A 127 -2.49 -16.46 8.43
CA TRP A 127 -2.87 -16.87 7.08
C TRP A 127 -4.31 -17.34 7.11
N SER A 128 -5.20 -16.61 6.44
CA SER A 128 -6.58 -17.03 6.24
C SER A 128 -7.03 -16.64 4.84
N ILE A 129 -7.77 -17.53 4.21
CA ILE A 129 -8.46 -17.28 2.95
C ILE A 129 -9.95 -17.26 3.31
N HIS A 130 -10.62 -16.15 3.02
CA HIS A 130 -12.09 -16.15 3.06
C HIS A 130 -12.57 -16.67 1.71
N GLY A 131 -13.34 -17.75 1.74
CA GLY A 131 -13.98 -18.36 0.58
C GLY A 131 -15.14 -17.53 0.04
#